data_AF-A0A6P0S521-F1
#
_entry.id   AF-A0A6P0S521-F1
#
_cell.length_a   1.000
_cell.length_b   1.000
_cell.length_c   1.000
_cell.angle_alpha   90.00
_cell.angle_beta   90.00
_cell.angle_gamma   90.00
#
_symmetry.space_group_name_H-M   'P 1'
#
loop_
_entity.id
_entity.type
_entity.pdbx_description
1 polymer ?
#
loop_
_entity_poly.entity_id
_entity_poly.type
_entity_poly.pdbx_seq_one_letter_code
_entity_poly.pdbx_strand_id
1 'polypeptide(L)' 'MATKQISLNTEEMPDFQQWKAANDSDFSLWDYLAGVANLEIALAFTKLLLPDFREHEGGIFLKEAFNLSI' A
#
# COMPACT_ATOMS: atom_id res chain seq x y z
N MET A 1 38.67 2.05 6.94
CA MET A 1 37.56 2.98 7.26
C MET A 1 36.47 2.16 7.91
N ALA A 2 36.07 2.47 9.14
CA ALA A 2 34.93 1.79 9.76
C ALA A 2 33.64 2.40 9.18
N THR A 3 32.85 1.58 8.50
CA THR A 3 31.48 1.93 8.11
C THR A 3 30.67 2.14 9.38
N LYS A 4 30.24 3.38 9.62
CA LYS A 4 29.34 3.72 10.73
C LYS A 4 28.02 2.99 10.48
N GLN A 5 27.74 1.96 11.27
CA GLN A 5 26.50 1.21 11.20
C GLN A 5 25.37 2.13 11.68
N ILE A 6 24.56 2.62 10.74
CA ILE A 6 23.36 3.39 11.05
C ILE A 6 22.29 2.35 11.39
N SER A 7 22.00 2.18 12.68
CA SER A 7 20.85 1.40 13.13
C SER A 7 19.62 2.29 13.15
N LEU A 8 18.54 1.85 12.52
CA LEU A 8 17.23 2.48 12.67
C LEU A 8 16.75 2.30 14.11
N ASN A 9 16.31 3.38 14.75
CA ASN A 9 15.70 3.29 16.08
C ASN A 9 14.24 2.84 15.92
N THR A 10 14.02 1.53 15.98
CA THR A 10 12.68 0.94 15.82
C THR A 10 11.72 1.29 16.95
N GLU A 11 12.22 1.73 18.11
CA GLU A 11 11.37 2.17 19.24
C GLU A 11 10.62 3.46 18.91
N GLU A 12 11.15 4.28 18.01
CA GLU A 12 10.53 5.53 17.53
C GLU A 12 9.59 5.30 16.33
N MET A 13 9.35 4.06 15.93
CA MET A 13 8.49 3.70 14.80
C MET A 13 7.16 3.13 15.32
N PRO A 14 6.15 3.97 15.61
CA PRO A 14 4.91 3.52 16.25
C PRO A 14 4.15 2.47 15.42
N ASP A 15 4.12 2.61 14.09
CA ASP A 15 3.47 1.65 13.20
C ASP A 15 4.17 0.29 13.23
N PHE A 16 5.51 0.28 13.28
CA PHE A 16 6.29 -0.95 13.46
C PHE A 16 5.96 -1.63 14.79
N GLN A 17 5.84 -0.86 15.89
CA GLN A 17 5.48 -1.43 17.20
C GLN A 17 4.07 -2.01 17.20
N GLN A 18 3.12 -1.35 16.54
CA GLN A 18 1.75 -1.86 16.40
C GLN A 18 1.73 -3.17 15.59
N TRP A 19 2.42 -3.20 14.45
CA TRP A 19 2.51 -4.40 13.63
C TRP A 19 3.20 -5.53 14.39
N LYS A 20 4.29 -5.24 15.11
CA LYS A 20 4.97 -6.22 15.96
C LYS A 20 4.06 -6.76 17.06
N ALA A 21 3.29 -5.92 17.72
CA ALA A 21 2.36 -6.34 18.77
C ALA A 21 1.18 -7.18 18.25
N ALA A 22 0.82 -7.00 16.98
CA ALA A 22 -0.25 -7.76 16.32
C ALA A 22 0.23 -9.09 15.71
N ASN A 23 1.53 -9.34 15.68
CA ASN A 23 2.15 -10.54 15.11
C ASN A 23 2.93 -11.32 16.18
N ASP A 24 3.52 -12.45 15.78
CA ASP A 24 4.30 -13.30 16.69
C ASP A 24 5.58 -12.61 17.20
N SER A 25 6.14 -13.16 18.28
CA SER A 25 7.36 -12.63 18.94
C SER A 25 8.57 -12.50 18.02
N ASP A 26 8.58 -13.26 16.92
CA ASP A 26 9.69 -13.33 15.96
C ASP A 26 9.57 -12.30 14.82
N PHE A 27 8.56 -11.42 14.87
CA PHE A 27 8.35 -10.38 13.87
C PHE A 27 9.52 -9.39 13.83
N SER A 28 10.14 -9.28 12.65
CA SER A 28 11.33 -8.48 12.40
C SER A 28 11.04 -7.16 11.65
N LEU A 29 12.03 -6.27 11.61
CA LEU A 29 11.96 -5.05 10.81
C LEU A 29 11.79 -5.35 9.31
N TRP A 30 12.35 -6.46 8.82
CA TRP A 30 12.23 -6.85 7.42
C TRP A 30 10.82 -7.31 7.07
N ASP A 31 10.13 -7.99 7.99
CA ASP A 31 8.73 -8.39 7.81
C ASP A 31 7.83 -7.16 7.69
N TYR A 32 8.07 -6.15 8.53
CA TYR A 32 7.38 -4.86 8.44
C TYR A 32 7.63 -4.15 7.12
N LEU A 33 8.90 -4.00 6.71
CA LEU A 33 9.25 -3.32 5.46
C LEU A 33 8.66 -4.04 4.25
N ALA A 34 8.69 -5.37 4.22
CA ALA A 34 8.08 -6.16 3.16
C ALA A 34 6.55 -5.98 3.15
N GLY A 35 5.90 -5.98 4.31
CA GLY A 35 4.46 -5.76 4.43
C GLY A 35 4.02 -4.39 3.91
N VAL A 36 4.70 -3.32 4.35
CA VAL A 36 4.44 -1.95 3.89
C VAL A 36 4.66 -1.83 2.38
N ALA A 37 5.79 -2.32 1.87
CA ALA A 37 6.09 -2.25 0.43
C ALA A 37 5.03 -2.98 -0.41
N ASN A 38 4.59 -4.16 0.02
CA ASN A 38 3.54 -4.91 -0.68
C ASN A 38 2.20 -4.15 -0.68
N LEU A 39 1.81 -3.53 0.43
CA LEU A 39 0.60 -2.71 0.52
C LEU A 39 0.69 -1.48 -0.40
N GLU A 40 1.81 -0.76 -0.38
CA GLU A 40 2.02 0.41 -1.23
C GLU A 40 1.98 0.04 -2.72
N ILE A 41 2.61 -1.06 -3.10
CA ILE A 41 2.55 -1.59 -4.45
C ILE A 41 1.11 -1.92 -4.82
N ALA A 42 0.39 -2.67 -3.98
CA ALA A 42 -1.01 -3.00 -4.24
C ALA A 42 -1.87 -1.75 -4.43
N LEU A 43 -1.69 -0.71 -3.58
CA LEU A 43 -2.37 0.57 -3.71
C LEU A 43 -1.99 1.34 -4.99
N ALA A 44 -0.73 1.27 -5.41
CA ALA A 44 -0.29 1.88 -6.65
C ALA A 44 -0.92 1.16 -7.85
N PHE A 45 -0.97 -0.17 -7.84
CA PHE A 45 -1.63 -0.97 -8.87
C PHE A 45 -3.13 -0.70 -8.93
N THR A 46 -3.83 -0.59 -7.79
CA THR A 46 -5.25 -0.24 -7.81
C THR A 46 -5.48 1.15 -8.36
N LYS A 47 -4.61 2.13 -8.10
CA LYS A 47 -4.72 3.46 -8.72
C LYS A 47 -4.41 3.47 -10.22
N LEU A 48 -3.42 2.68 -10.66
CA LEU A 48 -3.00 2.63 -12.06
C LEU A 48 -3.95 1.82 -12.94
N LEU A 49 -4.56 0.78 -12.37
CA LEU A 49 -5.46 -0.13 -13.07
C LEU A 49 -6.91 0.06 -12.66
N LEU A 50 -7.24 1.06 -11.84
CA LEU A 50 -8.64 1.42 -11.62
C LEU A 50 -9.18 1.85 -12.98
N PRO A 51 -10.21 1.17 -13.51
CA PRO A 51 -10.85 1.65 -14.71
C PRO A 51 -11.45 3.03 -14.44
N ASP A 52 -11.39 3.91 -15.43
CA ASP A 52 -12.14 5.16 -15.33
C ASP A 52 -13.63 4.83 -15.34
N PHE A 53 -14.36 5.27 -14.32
CA PHE A 53 -15.81 5.15 -14.24
C PHE A 53 -16.48 6.49 -14.54
N ARG A 54 -17.71 6.43 -15.06
CA ARG A 54 -18.61 7.59 -15.14
C ARG A 54 -20.02 7.23 -14.71
N GLU A 55 -20.68 8.18 -14.08
CA GLU A 55 -22.09 8.07 -13.72
C GLU A 55 -22.97 8.63 -14.85
N HIS A 56 -24.04 7.92 -15.18
CA HIS A 56 -25.06 8.37 -16.11
C HIS A 56 -26.43 7.75 -15.74
N GLU A 57 -27.48 8.57 -15.62
CA GLU A 57 -28.84 8.13 -15.27
C GLU A 57 -28.94 7.18 -14.05
N GLY A 58 -28.06 7.36 -13.06
CA GLY A 58 -28.01 6.52 -11.86
C GLY A 58 -27.29 5.17 -12.02
N GLY A 59 -26.74 4.90 -13.21
CA GLY A 59 -25.83 3.79 -13.47
C GLY A 59 -24.36 4.20 -13.38
N ILE A 60 -23.48 3.26 -13.00
CA ILE A 60 -22.02 3.40 -13.04
C ILE A 60 -21.50 2.59 -14.22
N PHE A 61 -20.80 3.25 -15.14
CA PHE A 61 -20.30 2.64 -16.35
C PHE A 61 -18.79 2.79 -16.47
N LEU A 62 -18.15 1.78 -17.08
CA LEU A 62 -16.77 1.89 -17.52
C LEU A 62 -16.68 2.90 -18.66
N LYS A 63 -15.88 3.95 -18.48
CA LYS A 63 -15.71 5.03 -19.46
C LYS A 63 -15.18 4.52 -20.80
N GLU A 64 -14.40 3.44 -20.79
CA GLU A 64 -13.83 2.80 -21.98
C GLU A 64 -14.88 2.08 -22.84
N ALA A 65 -15.95 1.57 -22.22
CA ALA A 65 -16.99 0.79 -22.89
C ALA A 65 -18.28 1.59 -23.14
N PHE A 66 -18.48 2.70 -22.41
CA PHE A 66 -19.71 3.48 -22.45
C PHE A 66 -19.55 4.79 -23.21
N ASN A 67 -20.20 4.86 -24.38
CA ASN A 67 -20.24 6.05 -25.21
C ASN A 67 -21.60 6.77 -25.05
N LEU A 68 -21.56 8.04 -24.64
CA LEU A 68 -22.74 8.92 -24.51
C LEU A 68 -23.31 9.39 -25.86
N SER A 69 -22.60 9.15 -26.96
CA SER A 69 -22.96 9.65 -28.29
C SER A 69 -23.71 8.64 -29.17
N ILE A 70 -24.27 7.59 -28.57
CA ILE A 70 -25.15 6.60 -29.24
C ILE A 70 -26.53 6.66 -28.61
#